data_AF-A0A842WMK8-F1
#
_entry.id   AF-A0A842WMK8-F1
#
_cell.length_a   1.000
_cell.length_b   1.000
_cell.length_c   1.000
_cell.angle_alpha   90.00
_cell.angle_beta   90.00
_cell.angle_gamma   90.00
#
_symmetry.space_group_name_H-M   'P 1'
#
loop_
_entity.id
_entity.type
_entity.pdbx_description
1 polymer ?
#
loop_
_entity_poly.entity_id
_entity_poly.type
_entity_poly.pdbx_seq_one_letter_code
_entity_poly.pdbx_strand_id
1 'polypeptide(L)'
;MLEKLLFSTLVMPGELARIAIALLGTAAATYYDIFNNRNVPNNLLYAFLAIAFLTNLVFFNADILLYGAGLTAILFVFGYVLYRAGQLGGADLFVICSITLLLPIHPSFLSTPFNYPLIFSTLLYSGVAFAVFSIFFFGKLLIKSKKAKPNFLYLTLIFPYLFFAYLFLTAPFFSPVYFFIASVMMLSALFYLVFRESINDAIARKVKLSTLKGDEDVLAKEKMSGLMKKLKIGPVIGKKELAALKKAKVKDVYIYAELPPFLPFLFIGLLASIFIGDWIFLVFH
;
A
#
# COMPACT_ATOMS: atom_id res chain seq x y z
N MET A 1 14.31 -17.37 21.19
CA MET A 1 14.41 -15.97 20.70
C MET A 1 13.07 -15.48 20.18
N LEU A 2 12.47 -16.13 19.17
CA LEU A 2 11.17 -15.70 18.59
C LEU A 2 10.01 -15.69 19.60
N GLU A 3 9.91 -16.70 20.46
CA GLU A 3 8.89 -16.79 21.50
C GLU A 3 8.96 -15.61 22.48
N LYS A 4 10.15 -15.32 23.01
CA LYS A 4 10.38 -14.12 23.82
C LYS A 4 9.96 -12.86 23.06
N LEU A 5 10.26 -12.78 21.77
CA LEU A 5 9.92 -11.63 20.95
C LEU A 5 8.41 -11.47 20.76
N LEU A 6 7.64 -12.55 20.66
CA LEU A 6 6.19 -12.50 20.44
C LEU A 6 5.37 -12.35 21.74
N PHE A 7 5.85 -12.92 22.85
CA PHE A 7 5.09 -13.04 24.09
C PHE A 7 5.62 -12.21 25.26
N SER A 8 6.80 -11.60 25.17
CA SER A 8 7.30 -10.71 26.24
C SER A 8 6.88 -9.27 26.03
N THR A 9 6.74 -8.49 27.11
CA THR A 9 6.53 -7.05 27.02
C THR A 9 7.84 -6.36 26.63
N LEU A 10 8.04 -6.12 25.34
CA LEU A 10 9.21 -5.42 24.83
C LEU A 10 8.93 -3.91 24.80
N VAL A 11 9.77 -3.14 25.49
CA VAL A 11 9.75 -1.68 25.41
C VAL A 11 10.79 -1.24 24.38
N MET A 12 10.38 -0.45 23.39
CA MET A 12 11.28 0.05 22.36
C MET A 12 12.17 1.19 22.91
N PRO A 13 13.51 1.07 22.90
CA PRO A 13 14.37 2.18 23.27
C PRO A 13 14.16 3.37 22.33
N GLY A 14 14.01 4.56 22.90
CA GLY A 14 13.74 5.78 22.13
C GLY A 14 12.36 5.79 21.45
N GLU A 15 11.36 5.09 22.00
CA GLU A 15 10.01 4.95 21.43
C GLU A 15 9.41 6.26 20.90
N LEU A 16 9.39 7.32 21.71
CA LEU A 16 8.84 8.62 21.30
C LEU A 16 9.59 9.23 20.12
N ALA A 17 10.92 9.11 20.08
CA ALA A 17 11.73 9.60 18.98
C ALA A 17 11.45 8.80 17.69
N ARG A 18 11.34 7.47 17.80
CA ARG A 18 10.98 6.58 16.68
C ARG A 18 9.61 6.93 16.12
N ILE A 19 8.62 7.15 16.99
CA ILE A 19 7.26 7.56 16.61
C ILE A 19 7.30 8.92 15.89
N ALA A 20 7.97 9.92 16.48
CA ALA A 20 8.07 11.25 15.89
C ALA A 20 8.73 11.21 14.49
N ILE A 21 9.83 10.47 14.34
CA ILE A 21 10.51 10.30 13.05
C ILE A 21 9.60 9.58 12.05
N ALA A 22 8.91 8.51 12.44
CA ALA A 22 8.00 7.77 11.57
C ALA A 22 6.85 8.66 11.08
N LEU A 23 6.25 9.44 11.98
CA LEU A 23 5.16 10.37 11.65
C LEU A 23 5.65 11.50 10.74
N LEU A 24 6.77 12.15 11.06
CA LEU A 24 7.32 13.24 10.26
C LEU A 24 7.77 12.78 8.87
N GLY A 25 8.46 11.64 8.78
CA GLY A 25 8.92 11.08 7.51
C GLY A 25 7.75 10.66 6.61
N THR A 26 6.73 10.01 7.19
CA THR A 26 5.53 9.62 6.45
C THR A 26 4.71 10.84 6.04
N ALA A 27 4.54 11.84 6.92
CA ALA A 27 3.85 13.09 6.59
C ALA A 27 4.56 13.87 5.47
N ALA A 28 5.90 13.92 5.48
CA ALA A 28 6.68 14.52 4.40
C ALA A 28 6.46 13.76 3.07
N ALA A 29 6.49 12.42 3.10
CA ALA A 29 6.22 11.62 1.91
C ALA A 29 4.79 11.83 1.39
N THR A 30 3.79 11.86 2.28
CA THR A 30 2.39 12.20 1.97
C THR A 30 2.26 13.58 1.34
N TYR A 31 2.99 14.59 1.84
CA TYR A 31 2.98 15.94 1.26
C TYR A 31 3.43 15.91 -0.20
N TYR A 32 4.56 15.27 -0.51
CA TYR A 32 5.02 15.14 -1.90
C TYR A 32 4.09 14.29 -2.76
N ASP A 33 3.48 13.25 -2.21
CA ASP A 33 2.54 12.40 -2.95
C ASP A 33 1.30 13.20 -3.42
N ILE A 34 0.74 14.03 -2.52
CA ILE A 34 -0.44 14.87 -2.83
C ILE A 34 -0.06 16.04 -3.74
N PHE A 35 0.99 16.79 -3.41
CA PHE A 35 1.26 18.10 -4.03
C PHE A 35 2.25 18.06 -5.19
N ASN A 36 3.06 17.00 -5.32
CA ASN A 36 4.10 16.89 -6.36
C ASN A 36 3.74 15.83 -7.43
N ASN A 37 2.49 15.78 -7.85
CA ASN A 37 2.00 14.84 -8.88
C ASN A 37 2.37 13.37 -8.60
N ARG A 38 2.27 12.93 -7.33
CA ARG A 38 2.58 11.56 -6.91
C ARG A 38 4.04 11.16 -7.12
N ASN A 39 4.93 12.15 -7.17
CA ASN A 39 6.36 11.93 -7.29
C ASN A 39 7.03 12.30 -5.96
N VAL A 40 7.37 11.28 -5.19
CA VAL A 40 8.12 11.46 -3.94
C VAL A 40 9.61 11.46 -4.27
N PRO A 41 10.38 12.52 -3.90
CA PRO A 41 11.79 12.59 -4.23
C PRO A 41 12.58 11.40 -3.67
N ASN A 42 13.37 10.73 -4.52
CA ASN A 42 14.20 9.59 -4.11
C ASN A 42 15.14 9.93 -2.93
N ASN A 43 15.67 11.16 -2.89
CA ASN A 43 16.52 11.61 -1.79
C ASN A 43 15.77 11.60 -0.45
N LEU A 44 14.47 11.94 -0.43
CA LEU A 44 13.64 11.87 0.78
C LEU A 44 13.43 10.41 1.19
N LEU A 45 13.10 9.53 0.24
CA LEU A 45 12.87 8.10 0.52
C LEU A 45 14.12 7.43 1.08
N TYR A 46 15.28 7.66 0.46
CA TYR A 46 16.56 7.10 0.92
C TYR A 46 17.02 7.72 2.24
N ALA A 47 16.83 9.03 2.43
CA ALA A 47 17.13 9.67 3.71
C ALA A 47 16.24 9.12 4.82
N PHE A 48 14.94 8.92 4.56
CA PHE A 48 14.03 8.39 5.56
C PHE A 48 14.40 6.95 5.97
N LEU A 49 14.72 6.09 5.00
CA LEU A 49 15.20 4.74 5.27
C LEU A 49 16.54 4.74 6.04
N ALA A 50 17.47 5.61 5.65
CA ALA A 50 18.76 5.75 6.33
C ALA A 50 18.59 6.24 7.78
N ILE A 51 17.73 7.24 8.01
CA ILE A 51 17.40 7.72 9.36
C ILE A 51 16.74 6.61 10.18
N ALA A 52 15.83 5.84 9.60
CA ALA A 52 15.22 4.68 10.25
C ALA A 52 16.26 3.65 10.70
N PHE A 53 17.24 3.35 9.86
CA PHE A 53 18.35 2.48 10.20
C PHE A 53 19.27 3.08 11.29
N LEU A 54 19.70 4.34 11.12
CA LEU A 54 20.56 5.03 12.09
C LEU A 54 19.89 5.15 13.48
N THR A 55 18.58 5.36 13.53
CA THR A 55 17.80 5.39 14.78
C THR A 55 17.93 4.07 15.53
N ASN A 56 17.99 2.93 14.83
CA ASN A 56 18.23 1.64 15.46
C ASN A 56 19.66 1.45 15.97
N LEU A 57 20.65 2.17 15.41
CA LEU A 57 22.02 2.16 15.94
C LEU A 57 22.16 3.06 17.18
N VAL A 58 21.49 4.22 17.18
CA VAL A 58 21.48 5.14 18.33
C VAL A 58 20.74 4.53 19.51
N PHE A 59 19.55 3.97 19.26
CA PHE A 59 18.71 3.31 20.26
C PHE A 59 18.85 1.80 20.15
N PHE A 60 20.09 1.31 20.27
CA PHE A 60 20.43 -0.08 19.99
C PHE A 60 19.79 -1.06 20.99
N ASN A 61 19.10 -2.05 20.43
CA ASN A 61 18.65 -3.24 21.12
C ASN A 61 18.68 -4.39 20.10
N ALA A 62 19.44 -5.45 20.41
CA ALA A 62 19.69 -6.53 19.46
C ALA A 62 18.41 -7.27 19.05
N ASP A 63 17.51 -7.53 20.00
CA ASP A 63 16.25 -8.24 19.74
C ASP A 63 15.35 -7.43 18.79
N ILE A 64 15.18 -6.13 19.07
CA ILE A 64 14.34 -5.22 18.26
C ILE A 64 14.95 -4.99 16.88
N LEU A 65 16.26 -4.77 16.79
CA LEU A 65 16.93 -4.57 15.51
C LEU A 65 16.81 -5.81 14.62
N LEU A 66 17.08 -7.00 15.15
CA LEU A 66 16.98 -8.25 14.38
C LEU A 66 15.55 -8.50 13.93
N TYR A 67 14.56 -8.27 14.80
CA TYR A 67 13.15 -8.40 14.46
C TYR A 67 12.72 -7.41 13.38
N GLY A 68 13.00 -6.12 13.57
CA GLY A 68 12.66 -5.07 12.60
C GLY A 68 13.37 -5.24 11.27
N ALA A 69 14.67 -5.59 11.27
CA ALA A 69 15.42 -5.84 10.04
C ALA A 69 14.91 -7.08 9.29
N GLY A 70 14.60 -8.17 10.01
CA GLY A 70 14.04 -9.38 9.43
C GLY A 70 12.67 -9.13 8.79
N LEU A 71 11.78 -8.45 9.50
CA LEU A 71 10.46 -8.08 8.99
C LEU A 71 10.55 -7.14 7.79
N THR A 72 11.40 -6.12 7.85
CA THR A 72 11.64 -5.20 6.73
C THR A 72 12.19 -5.92 5.51
N ALA A 73 13.13 -6.87 5.68
CA ALA A 73 13.64 -7.66 4.56
C ALA A 73 12.54 -8.48 3.89
N ILE A 74 11.66 -9.11 4.68
CA ILE A 74 10.49 -9.85 4.16
C ILE A 74 9.57 -8.91 3.39
N LEU A 75 9.16 -7.79 3.99
CA LEU A 75 8.28 -6.81 3.35
C LEU A 75 8.90 -6.20 2.10
N PHE A 76 10.22 -5.98 2.08
CA PHE A 76 10.92 -5.49 0.92
C PHE A 76 10.86 -6.50 -0.24
N VAL A 77 11.11 -7.79 0.02
CA VAL A 77 11.03 -8.83 -1.00
C VAL A 77 9.62 -8.94 -1.57
N PHE A 78 8.60 -9.04 -0.72
CA PHE A 78 7.20 -9.11 -1.16
C PHE A 78 6.75 -7.85 -1.89
N GLY A 79 7.06 -6.69 -1.31
CA GLY A 79 6.71 -5.40 -1.89
C GLY A 79 7.44 -5.14 -3.22
N TYR A 80 8.68 -5.62 -3.37
CA TYR A 80 9.40 -5.52 -4.64
C TYR A 80 8.73 -6.36 -5.74
N VAL A 81 8.21 -7.55 -5.41
CA VAL A 81 7.43 -8.36 -6.35
C VAL A 81 6.16 -7.61 -6.78
N LEU A 82 5.43 -7.00 -5.84
CA LEU A 82 4.23 -6.19 -6.12
C LEU A 82 4.56 -4.94 -6.95
N TYR A 83 5.68 -4.28 -6.66
CA TYR A 83 6.19 -3.16 -7.43
C TYR A 83 6.47 -3.57 -8.88
N ARG A 84 7.19 -4.69 -9.09
CA ARG A 84 7.45 -5.21 -10.45
C ARG A 84 6.17 -5.64 -11.17
N ALA A 85 5.13 -6.02 -10.43
CA ALA A 85 3.80 -6.28 -10.97
C ALA A 85 2.99 -5.00 -11.28
N GLY A 86 3.44 -3.82 -10.82
CA GLY A 86 2.75 -2.54 -10.96
C GLY A 86 1.56 -2.39 -10.00
N GLN A 87 1.55 -3.14 -8.89
CA GLN A 87 0.48 -3.08 -7.87
C GLN A 87 0.81 -2.14 -6.71
N LEU A 88 2.09 -1.85 -6.48
CA LEU A 88 2.58 -1.01 -5.40
C LEU A 88 3.60 0.01 -5.95
N GLY A 89 3.56 1.26 -5.48
CA GLY A 89 4.57 2.26 -5.83
C GLY A 89 5.92 1.98 -5.17
N GLY A 90 7.02 2.41 -5.80
CA GLY A 90 8.34 2.26 -5.19
C GLY A 90 8.46 3.10 -3.93
N ALA A 91 7.93 4.33 -3.97
CA ALA A 91 7.82 5.21 -2.81
C ALA A 91 7.08 4.56 -1.63
N ASP A 92 5.94 3.91 -1.88
CA ASP A 92 5.16 3.22 -0.84
C ASP A 92 6.01 2.15 -0.13
N LEU A 93 6.76 1.37 -0.91
CA LEU A 93 7.63 0.31 -0.38
C LEU A 93 8.70 0.87 0.56
N PHE A 94 9.38 1.96 0.17
CA PHE A 94 10.42 2.59 1.00
C PHE A 94 9.84 3.15 2.29
N VAL A 95 8.67 3.78 2.24
CA VAL A 95 7.99 4.31 3.44
C VAL A 95 7.55 3.17 4.36
N ILE A 96 6.95 2.11 3.83
CA ILE A 96 6.57 0.90 4.59
C ILE A 96 7.79 0.29 5.28
N CYS A 97 8.92 0.14 4.58
CA CYS A 97 10.16 -0.38 5.15
C CYS A 97 10.71 0.53 6.25
N SER A 98 10.65 1.85 6.05
CA SER A 98 11.14 2.83 7.03
C SER A 98 10.30 2.82 8.31
N ILE A 99 8.97 2.77 8.18
CA ILE A 99 8.03 2.61 9.32
C ILE A 99 8.34 1.31 10.06
N THR A 100 8.51 0.20 9.34
CA THR A 100 8.78 -1.12 9.93
C THR A 100 10.09 -1.15 10.72
N LEU A 101 11.15 -0.51 10.21
CA LEU A 101 12.42 -0.39 10.95
C LEU A 101 12.30 0.50 12.19
N LEU A 102 11.54 1.59 12.10
CA LEU A 102 11.37 2.51 13.23
C LEU A 102 10.49 1.91 14.34
N LEU A 103 9.39 1.30 13.94
CA LEU A 103 8.31 0.82 14.80
C LEU A 103 7.96 -0.65 14.45
N PRO A 104 8.84 -1.61 14.77
CA PRO A 104 8.59 -3.01 14.46
C PRO A 104 7.50 -3.65 15.34
N ILE A 105 7.21 -3.06 16.51
CA ILE A 105 6.15 -3.48 17.44
C ILE A 105 5.29 -2.27 17.83
N HIS A 106 4.14 -2.52 18.45
CA HIS A 106 3.29 -1.45 18.98
C HIS A 106 3.98 -0.65 20.09
N PRO A 107 3.68 0.65 20.23
CA PRO A 107 4.14 1.45 21.36
C PRO A 107 3.70 0.87 22.72
N SER A 108 4.58 0.97 23.72
CA SER A 108 4.38 0.40 25.06
C SER A 108 3.15 0.91 25.82
N PHE A 109 2.65 2.10 25.48
CA PHE A 109 1.43 2.65 26.08
C PHE A 109 0.13 1.99 25.56
N LEU A 110 0.21 1.20 24.49
CA LEU A 110 -0.88 0.35 24.02
C LEU A 110 -0.69 -1.05 24.62
N SER A 111 -1.60 -1.45 25.50
CA SER A 111 -1.59 -2.79 26.08
C SER A 111 -1.98 -3.83 25.04
N THR A 112 -1.01 -4.47 24.37
CA THR A 112 -1.26 -5.60 23.47
C THR A 112 -0.86 -6.92 24.14
N PRO A 113 -1.66 -7.99 23.99
CA PRO A 113 -1.33 -9.30 24.57
C PRO A 113 -0.12 -9.97 23.90
N PHE A 114 0.19 -9.57 22.66
CA PHE A 114 1.31 -10.07 21.87
C PHE A 114 2.01 -8.92 21.13
N ASN A 115 3.28 -9.10 20.80
CA ASN A 115 4.06 -8.16 20.00
C ASN A 115 3.83 -8.37 18.50
N TYR A 116 2.59 -8.20 18.08
CA TYR A 116 2.27 -8.24 16.67
C TYR A 116 2.91 -7.05 15.93
N PRO A 117 3.41 -7.24 14.69
CA PRO A 117 3.99 -6.14 13.94
C PRO A 117 3.01 -4.99 13.67
N LEU A 118 3.37 -3.78 14.13
CA LEU A 118 2.58 -2.56 13.94
C LEU A 118 2.22 -2.30 12.47
N ILE A 119 3.14 -2.65 11.56
CA ILE A 119 2.97 -2.42 10.13
C ILE A 119 1.76 -3.15 9.55
N PHE A 120 1.38 -4.30 10.09
CA PHE A 120 0.20 -5.03 9.61
C PHE A 120 -1.09 -4.32 9.99
N SER A 121 -1.21 -3.84 11.24
CA SER A 121 -2.34 -3.00 11.64
C SER A 121 -2.35 -1.71 10.82
N THR A 122 -1.19 -1.06 10.64
CA THR A 122 -1.04 0.11 9.79
C THR A 122 -1.60 -0.13 8.39
N LEU A 123 -1.15 -1.19 7.71
CA LEU A 123 -1.62 -1.56 6.36
C LEU A 123 -3.12 -1.89 6.33
N LEU A 124 -3.66 -2.50 7.39
CA LEU A 124 -5.10 -2.80 7.49
C LEU A 124 -5.93 -1.51 7.56
N TYR A 125 -5.57 -0.59 8.46
CA TYR A 125 -6.22 0.73 8.57
C TYR A 125 -6.12 1.51 7.26
N SER A 126 -4.92 1.54 6.67
CA SER A 126 -4.66 2.22 5.39
C SER A 126 -5.47 1.60 4.26
N GLY A 127 -5.55 0.27 4.20
CA GLY A 127 -6.34 -0.47 3.22
C GLY A 127 -7.82 -0.11 3.33
N VAL A 128 -8.39 -0.11 4.54
CA VAL A 128 -9.78 0.27 4.79
C VAL A 128 -10.06 1.71 4.38
N ALA A 129 -9.24 2.65 4.81
CA ALA A 129 -9.40 4.05 4.43
C ALA A 129 -9.28 4.25 2.91
N PHE A 130 -8.28 3.61 2.28
CA PHE A 130 -8.07 3.67 0.84
C PHE A 130 -9.19 3.01 0.03
N ALA A 131 -9.76 1.91 0.52
CA ALA A 131 -10.85 1.20 -0.13
C ALA A 131 -12.13 2.03 -0.16
N VAL A 132 -12.48 2.68 0.96
CA VAL A 132 -13.61 3.61 1.05
C VAL A 132 -13.38 4.77 0.09
N PHE A 133 -12.21 5.40 0.15
CA PHE A 133 -11.87 6.51 -0.73
C PHE A 133 -11.93 6.12 -2.21
N SER A 134 -11.40 4.95 -2.57
CA SER A 134 -11.35 4.46 -3.95
C SER A 134 -12.73 4.29 -4.55
N ILE A 135 -13.71 3.77 -3.78
CA ILE A 135 -15.11 3.67 -4.23
C ILE A 135 -15.63 5.06 -4.61
N PHE A 136 -15.45 6.06 -3.74
CA PHE A 136 -15.94 7.42 -4.02
C PHE A 136 -15.18 8.10 -5.17
N PHE A 137 -13.86 7.99 -5.18
CA PHE A 137 -12.99 8.61 -6.19
C PHE A 137 -13.32 8.07 -7.59
N PHE A 138 -13.31 6.75 -7.75
CA PHE A 138 -13.61 6.12 -9.03
C PHE A 138 -15.09 6.23 -9.38
N GLY A 139 -16.00 6.17 -8.42
CA GLY A 139 -17.43 6.43 -8.64
C GLY A 139 -17.66 7.80 -9.28
N LYS A 140 -17.04 8.85 -8.73
CA LYS A 140 -17.08 10.22 -9.29
C LYS A 140 -16.47 10.28 -10.69
N LEU A 141 -15.35 9.59 -10.91
CA LEU A 141 -14.67 9.55 -12.20
C LEU A 141 -15.55 8.89 -13.28
N LEU A 142 -16.20 7.77 -12.93
CA LEU A 142 -17.11 7.05 -13.81
C LEU A 142 -18.33 7.90 -14.18
N ILE A 143 -18.95 8.56 -13.21
CA ILE A 143 -20.08 9.49 -13.44
C ILE A 143 -19.66 10.60 -14.42
N LYS A 144 -18.48 11.21 -14.21
CA LYS A 144 -17.96 12.27 -15.08
C LYS A 144 -17.65 11.78 -16.50
N SER A 145 -17.12 10.57 -16.63
CA SER A 145 -16.73 9.99 -17.92
C SER A 145 -17.93 9.61 -18.81
N LYS A 146 -19.12 9.41 -18.22
CA LYS A 146 -20.33 8.89 -18.88
C LYS A 146 -20.12 7.56 -19.64
N LYS A 147 -19.08 6.80 -19.32
CA LYS A 147 -18.69 5.55 -20.01
C LYS A 147 -18.60 4.36 -19.05
N ALA A 148 -19.53 4.26 -18.10
CA ALA A 148 -19.59 3.13 -17.19
C ALA A 148 -20.16 1.88 -17.91
N LYS A 149 -19.33 0.85 -18.02
CA LYS A 149 -19.67 -0.48 -18.52
C LYS A 149 -19.45 -1.48 -17.38
N PRO A 150 -20.46 -1.75 -16.55
CA PRO A 150 -20.35 -2.74 -15.49
C PRO A 150 -20.27 -4.15 -16.08
N ASN A 151 -19.36 -4.97 -15.57
CA ASN A 151 -19.33 -6.40 -15.79
C ASN A 151 -20.07 -7.10 -14.63
N PHE A 152 -21.37 -7.35 -14.83
CA PHE A 152 -22.24 -7.94 -13.82
C PHE A 152 -21.88 -9.38 -13.46
N LEU A 153 -21.01 -10.07 -14.22
CA LEU A 153 -20.54 -11.41 -13.87
C LEU A 153 -19.88 -11.42 -12.48
N TYR A 154 -19.17 -10.35 -12.11
CA TYR A 154 -18.51 -10.26 -10.80
C TYR A 154 -19.50 -10.14 -9.64
N LEU A 155 -20.77 -9.75 -9.87
CA LEU A 155 -21.79 -9.77 -8.81
C LEU A 155 -22.07 -11.17 -8.27
N THR A 156 -21.71 -12.22 -9.01
CA THR A 156 -21.77 -13.60 -8.50
C THR A 156 -20.89 -13.81 -7.25
N LEU A 157 -19.87 -12.96 -7.01
CA LEU A 157 -19.06 -12.99 -5.79
C LEU A 157 -19.85 -12.58 -4.53
N ILE A 158 -21.07 -12.04 -4.67
CA ILE A 158 -21.96 -11.78 -3.53
C ILE A 158 -22.36 -13.10 -2.85
N PHE A 159 -22.58 -14.19 -3.59
CA PHE A 159 -22.99 -15.47 -3.00
C PHE A 159 -21.94 -16.07 -2.03
N PRO A 160 -20.66 -16.25 -2.41
CA PRO A 160 -19.65 -16.71 -1.46
C PRO A 160 -19.45 -15.72 -0.31
N TYR A 161 -19.63 -14.42 -0.54
CA TYR A 161 -19.59 -13.43 0.54
C TYR A 161 -20.76 -13.57 1.52
N LEU A 162 -21.99 -13.80 1.05
CA LEU A 162 -23.15 -14.05 1.91
C LEU A 162 -22.97 -15.33 2.73
N PHE A 163 -22.40 -16.37 2.12
CA PHE A 163 -22.04 -17.59 2.83
C PHE A 163 -20.98 -17.32 3.90
N PHE A 164 -19.93 -16.57 3.58
CA PHE A 164 -18.94 -16.09 4.57
C PHE A 164 -19.61 -15.30 5.70
N ALA A 165 -20.50 -14.36 5.38
CA ALA A 165 -21.20 -13.55 6.36
C ALA A 165 -22.08 -14.40 7.29
N TYR A 166 -22.78 -15.40 6.74
CA TYR A 166 -23.56 -16.35 7.53
C TYR A 166 -22.68 -17.15 8.51
N LEU A 167 -21.56 -17.71 8.03
CA LEU A 167 -20.61 -18.43 8.89
C LEU A 167 -20.00 -17.51 9.94
N PHE A 168 -19.68 -16.28 9.58
CA PHE A 168 -19.11 -15.30 10.48
C PHE A 168 -20.08 -14.94 11.61
N LEU A 169 -21.34 -14.63 11.28
CA LEU A 169 -22.36 -14.23 12.25
C LEU A 169 -22.79 -15.37 13.18
N THR A 170 -22.56 -16.62 12.79
CA THR A 170 -22.85 -17.80 13.63
C THR A 170 -21.65 -18.26 14.46
N ALA A 171 -20.44 -17.78 14.14
CA ALA A 171 -19.23 -18.12 14.89
C ALA A 171 -19.08 -17.19 16.13
N PRO A 172 -18.85 -17.75 17.34
CA PRO A 172 -18.81 -16.96 18.57
C PRO A 172 -17.51 -16.17 18.77
N PHE A 173 -16.47 -16.46 17.98
CA PHE A 173 -15.11 -15.99 18.25
C PHE A 173 -14.73 -14.68 17.55
N PHE A 174 -15.55 -14.19 16.62
CA PHE A 174 -15.17 -13.06 15.81
C PHE A 174 -15.91 -11.77 16.19
N SER A 175 -15.14 -10.70 16.31
CA SER A 175 -15.68 -9.37 16.59
C SER A 175 -16.42 -8.74 15.41
N PRO A 176 -17.51 -7.98 15.66
CA PRO A 176 -18.19 -7.18 14.65
C PRO A 176 -17.26 -6.23 13.87
N VAL A 177 -16.17 -5.77 14.47
CA VAL A 177 -15.20 -4.88 13.81
C VAL A 177 -14.53 -5.59 12.63
N TYR A 178 -14.18 -6.86 12.79
CA TYR A 178 -13.58 -7.65 11.71
C TYR A 178 -14.56 -7.86 10.56
N PHE A 179 -15.82 -8.16 10.88
CA PHE A 179 -16.88 -8.26 9.88
C PHE A 179 -16.98 -6.98 9.05
N PHE A 180 -16.98 -5.83 9.72
CA PHE A 180 -17.04 -4.53 9.08
C PHE A 180 -15.85 -4.30 8.15
N ILE A 181 -14.62 -4.57 8.60
CA ILE A 181 -13.40 -4.47 7.79
C ILE A 181 -13.50 -5.35 6.54
N ALA A 182 -13.82 -6.64 6.73
CA ALA A 182 -13.97 -7.60 5.64
C ALA A 182 -15.06 -7.16 4.65
N SER A 183 -16.17 -6.63 5.16
CA SER A 183 -17.28 -6.08 4.35
C SER A 183 -16.80 -4.94 3.46
N VAL A 184 -16.08 -3.97 4.03
CA VAL A 184 -15.59 -2.80 3.28
C VAL A 184 -14.58 -3.23 2.22
N MET A 185 -13.66 -4.12 2.55
CA MET A 185 -12.70 -4.69 1.59
C MET A 185 -13.41 -5.40 0.44
N MET A 186 -14.38 -6.26 0.76
CA MET A 186 -15.13 -7.00 -0.24
C MET A 186 -15.94 -6.07 -1.16
N LEU A 187 -16.65 -5.09 -0.60
CA LEU A 187 -17.42 -4.13 -1.37
C LEU A 187 -16.53 -3.30 -2.31
N SER A 188 -15.37 -2.87 -1.84
CA SER A 188 -14.41 -2.13 -2.67
C SER A 188 -13.82 -2.99 -3.78
N ALA A 189 -13.44 -4.24 -3.48
CA ALA A 189 -12.95 -5.20 -4.47
C ALA A 189 -14.03 -5.51 -5.52
N LEU A 190 -15.27 -5.75 -5.09
CA LEU A 190 -16.40 -6.00 -5.98
C LEU A 190 -16.67 -4.80 -6.90
N PHE A 191 -16.70 -3.60 -6.32
CA PHE A 191 -16.85 -2.36 -7.08
C PHE A 191 -15.77 -2.22 -8.15
N TYR A 192 -14.49 -2.42 -7.78
CA TYR A 192 -13.39 -2.36 -8.73
C TYR A 192 -13.49 -3.41 -9.83
N LEU A 193 -13.83 -4.67 -9.49
CA LEU A 193 -13.97 -5.75 -10.47
C LEU A 193 -15.12 -5.49 -11.46
N VAL A 194 -16.28 -5.08 -10.94
CA VAL A 194 -17.45 -4.75 -11.78
C VAL A 194 -17.12 -3.63 -12.76
N PHE A 195 -16.40 -2.59 -12.33
CA PHE A 195 -16.10 -1.43 -13.17
C PHE A 195 -14.68 -1.39 -13.74
N ARG A 196 -13.93 -2.50 -13.67
CA ARG A 196 -12.48 -2.55 -13.97
C ARG A 196 -12.11 -1.91 -15.30
N GLU A 197 -12.79 -2.30 -16.38
CA GLU A 197 -12.51 -1.77 -17.72
C GLU A 197 -12.79 -0.27 -17.81
N SER A 198 -13.88 0.17 -17.18
CA SER A 198 -14.29 1.58 -17.20
C SER A 198 -13.37 2.45 -16.37
N ILE A 199 -12.93 1.95 -15.21
CA ILE A 199 -11.95 2.62 -14.35
C ILE A 199 -10.64 2.75 -15.11
N ASN A 200 -10.09 1.64 -15.62
CA ASN A 200 -8.83 1.63 -16.36
C ASN A 200 -8.85 2.59 -17.56
N ASP A 201 -9.95 2.62 -18.30
CA ASP A 201 -10.12 3.55 -19.42
C ASP A 201 -10.20 5.01 -18.99
N ALA A 202 -10.80 5.29 -17.84
CA ALA A 202 -10.94 6.63 -17.32
C ALA A 202 -9.62 7.18 -16.73
N ILE A 203 -8.78 6.33 -16.14
CA ILE A 203 -7.47 6.74 -15.59
C ILE A 203 -6.32 6.68 -16.63
N ALA A 204 -6.50 5.97 -17.73
CA ALA A 204 -5.51 5.86 -18.78
C ALA A 204 -5.43 7.14 -19.62
N ARG A 205 -4.23 7.72 -19.73
CA ARG A 205 -3.98 8.88 -20.58
C ARG A 205 -2.86 8.60 -21.58
N LYS A 206 -3.04 9.12 -22.80
CA LYS A 206 -2.02 9.08 -23.84
C LYS A 206 -1.02 10.21 -23.60
N VAL A 207 0.25 9.85 -23.40
CA VAL A 207 1.33 10.78 -23.06
C VAL A 207 2.50 10.58 -24.03
N LYS A 208 3.21 11.67 -24.35
CA LYS A 208 4.40 11.62 -25.22
C LYS A 208 5.53 10.92 -24.49
N LEU A 209 6.25 10.03 -25.18
CA LEU A 209 7.39 9.31 -24.61
C LEU A 209 8.49 10.27 -24.10
N SER A 210 8.59 11.46 -24.69
CA SER A 210 9.57 12.49 -24.32
C SER A 210 9.30 13.17 -22.99
N THR A 211 8.05 13.16 -22.50
CA THR A 211 7.69 13.80 -21.22
C THR A 211 7.85 12.86 -20.04
N LEU A 212 8.04 11.56 -20.30
CA LEU A 212 8.26 10.58 -19.25
C LEU A 212 9.68 10.71 -18.72
N LYS A 213 9.79 10.93 -17.42
CA LYS A 213 11.09 11.06 -16.73
C LYS A 213 11.76 9.70 -16.50
N GLY A 214 11.02 8.60 -16.69
CA GLY A 214 11.55 7.24 -16.69
C GLY A 214 11.62 6.58 -15.31
N ASP A 215 10.93 7.18 -14.33
CA ASP A 215 10.92 6.72 -12.95
C ASP A 215 9.46 6.44 -12.53
N GLU A 216 9.11 5.16 -12.43
CA GLU A 216 7.90 4.62 -11.77
C GLU A 216 6.52 4.79 -12.45
N ASP A 217 6.46 5.31 -13.67
CA ASP A 217 5.19 5.35 -14.42
C ASP A 217 4.69 3.92 -14.76
N VAL A 218 3.39 3.67 -14.57
CA VAL A 218 2.73 2.39 -14.91
C VAL A 218 2.06 2.47 -16.27
N LEU A 219 2.49 1.61 -17.21
CA LEU A 219 1.90 1.47 -18.54
C LEU A 219 0.52 0.82 -18.47
N ALA A 220 -0.44 1.39 -19.21
CA ALA A 220 -1.74 0.78 -19.45
C ALA A 220 -1.61 -0.36 -20.49
N LYS A 221 -1.12 -1.51 -20.04
CA LYS A 221 -0.81 -2.70 -20.86
C LYS A 221 -1.94 -3.10 -21.79
N GLU A 222 -3.17 -3.00 -21.32
CA GLU A 222 -4.40 -3.36 -22.01
C GLU A 222 -4.56 -2.56 -23.32
N LYS A 223 -4.11 -1.30 -23.33
CA LYS A 223 -4.16 -0.42 -24.51
C LYS A 223 -2.96 -0.60 -25.45
N MET A 224 -1.94 -1.38 -25.05
CA MET A 224 -0.67 -1.51 -25.78
C MET A 224 -0.21 -2.97 -25.97
N SER A 225 -1.11 -3.93 -25.77
CA SER A 225 -0.78 -5.35 -25.60
C SER A 225 0.13 -5.95 -26.70
N GLY A 226 -0.11 -5.60 -27.98
CA GLY A 226 0.70 -6.06 -29.11
C GLY A 226 2.15 -5.56 -29.07
N LEU A 227 2.34 -4.28 -28.76
CA LEU A 227 3.67 -3.67 -28.66
C LEU A 227 4.43 -4.18 -27.43
N MET A 228 3.73 -4.32 -26.30
CA MET A 228 4.29 -4.81 -25.04
C MET A 228 4.83 -6.23 -25.18
N LYS A 229 4.07 -7.13 -25.82
CA LYS A 229 4.51 -8.51 -26.09
C LYS A 229 5.72 -8.55 -27.02
N LYS A 230 5.73 -7.73 -28.09
CA LYS A 230 6.83 -7.67 -29.05
C LYS A 230 8.14 -7.20 -28.42
N LEU A 231 8.07 -6.24 -27.50
CA LEU A 231 9.25 -5.64 -26.86
C LEU A 231 9.61 -6.26 -25.50
N LYS A 232 8.82 -7.23 -25.00
CA LYS A 232 8.98 -7.86 -23.68
C LYS A 232 9.07 -6.84 -22.52
N ILE A 233 8.24 -5.80 -22.58
CA ILE A 233 8.25 -4.69 -21.61
C ILE A 233 7.33 -5.03 -20.42
N GLY A 234 7.80 -4.76 -19.20
CA GLY A 234 7.03 -4.90 -17.96
C GLY A 234 5.98 -3.79 -17.75
N PRO A 235 5.15 -3.87 -16.69
CA PRO A 235 4.15 -2.83 -16.40
C PRO A 235 4.76 -1.49 -16.01
N VAL A 236 5.87 -1.52 -15.28
CA VAL A 236 6.55 -0.31 -14.81
C VAL A 236 7.62 0.11 -15.81
N ILE A 237 7.64 1.39 -16.16
CA ILE A 237 8.66 1.96 -17.06
C ILE A 237 9.93 2.22 -16.26
N GLY A 238 10.97 1.45 -16.56
CA GLY A 238 12.34 1.77 -16.15
C GLY A 238 13.18 2.32 -17.32
N LYS A 239 14.44 2.62 -17.04
CA LYS A 239 15.41 3.13 -18.03
C LYS A 239 15.58 2.17 -19.22
N LYS A 240 15.54 0.84 -18.97
CA LYS A 240 15.69 -0.19 -20.02
C LYS A 240 14.47 -0.22 -20.94
N GLU A 241 13.29 -0.18 -20.35
CA GLU A 241 12.00 -0.17 -21.03
C GLU A 241 11.84 1.11 -21.88
N LEU A 242 12.22 2.26 -21.32
CA LEU A 242 12.20 3.54 -22.02
C LEU A 242 13.15 3.53 -23.24
N ALA A 243 14.34 2.95 -23.09
CA ALA A 243 15.28 2.80 -24.21
C ALA A 243 14.73 1.88 -25.31
N ALA A 244 14.08 0.78 -24.94
CA ALA A 244 13.43 -0.13 -25.90
C ALA A 244 12.32 0.57 -26.69
N LEU A 245 11.47 1.37 -26.02
CA LEU A 245 10.41 2.15 -26.67
C LEU A 245 10.97 3.21 -27.64
N LYS A 246 12.06 3.90 -27.24
CA LYS A 246 12.76 4.86 -28.10
C LYS A 246 13.35 4.18 -29.34
N LYS A 247 13.99 3.01 -29.18
CA LYS A 247 14.54 2.22 -30.30
C LYS A 247 13.44 1.76 -31.27
N ALA A 248 12.26 1.45 -30.76
CA ALA A 248 11.09 1.10 -31.56
C ALA A 248 10.37 2.32 -32.19
N LYS A 249 10.91 3.54 -32.05
CA LYS A 249 10.35 4.80 -32.58
C LYS A 249 8.90 5.07 -32.13
N VAL A 250 8.55 4.62 -30.92
CA VAL A 250 7.23 4.86 -30.32
C VAL A 250 7.18 6.32 -29.86
N LYS A 251 6.20 7.09 -30.35
CA LYS A 251 6.05 8.52 -30.00
C LYS A 251 5.20 8.71 -28.74
N ASP A 252 4.12 7.94 -28.64
CA ASP A 252 3.13 8.06 -27.59
C ASP A 252 2.91 6.72 -26.90
N VAL A 253 2.64 6.77 -25.60
CA VAL A 253 2.30 5.60 -24.78
C VAL A 253 1.08 5.91 -23.91
N TYR A 254 0.38 4.88 -23.45
CA TYR A 254 -0.70 5.02 -22.48
C TYR A 254 -0.17 4.70 -21.09
N ILE A 255 -0.37 5.61 -20.14
CA ILE A 255 -0.02 5.43 -18.73
C ILE A 255 -1.26 5.62 -17.85
N TYR A 256 -1.23 5.04 -16.66
CA TYR A 256 -2.23 5.28 -15.62
C TYR A 256 -1.92 6.59 -14.88
N ALA A 257 -2.42 7.70 -15.41
CA ALA A 257 -2.07 9.05 -14.96
C ALA A 257 -2.90 9.55 -13.78
N GLU A 258 -3.98 8.85 -13.39
CA GLU A 258 -4.94 9.30 -12.37
C GLU A 258 -5.12 8.30 -11.21
N LEU A 259 -4.08 7.53 -10.88
CA LEU A 259 -4.11 6.64 -9.72
C LEU A 259 -4.24 7.42 -8.40
N PRO A 260 -5.13 7.05 -7.48
CA PRO A 260 -5.23 7.72 -6.18
C PRO A 260 -3.92 7.58 -5.40
N PRO A 261 -3.44 8.64 -4.72
CA PRO A 261 -2.23 8.58 -3.88
C PRO A 261 -2.44 7.65 -2.68
N PHE A 262 -1.52 6.74 -2.39
CA PHE A 262 -1.65 5.77 -1.29
C PHE A 262 -1.02 6.26 0.02
N LEU A 263 0.07 7.03 -0.03
CA LEU A 263 0.78 7.50 1.17
C LEU A 263 -0.07 8.33 2.16
N PRO A 264 -1.09 9.12 1.75
CA PRO A 264 -2.00 9.75 2.71
C PRO A 264 -2.74 8.73 3.58
N PHE A 265 -3.18 7.62 2.98
CA PHE A 265 -3.86 6.55 3.70
C PHE A 265 -2.88 5.74 4.54
N LEU A 266 -1.64 5.58 4.08
CA LEU A 266 -0.56 5.01 4.90
C LEU A 266 -0.32 5.84 6.16
N PHE A 267 -0.30 7.16 6.05
CA PHE A 267 -0.15 8.06 7.19
C PHE A 267 -1.33 7.99 8.17
N ILE A 268 -2.57 8.00 7.66
CA ILE A 268 -3.77 7.83 8.49
C ILE A 268 -3.74 6.48 9.21
N GLY A 269 -3.35 5.41 8.51
CA GLY A 269 -3.23 4.09 9.11
C GLY A 269 -2.14 4.00 10.16
N LEU A 270 -1.02 4.70 9.96
CA LEU A 270 0.05 4.80 10.96
C LEU A 270 -0.47 5.49 12.23
N LEU A 271 -1.14 6.65 12.09
CA LEU A 271 -1.76 7.35 13.22
C LEU A 271 -2.77 6.44 13.95
N ALA A 272 -3.68 5.81 13.20
CA ALA A 272 -4.66 4.90 13.79
C ALA A 272 -3.99 3.73 14.53
N SER A 273 -2.96 3.11 13.95
CA SER A 273 -2.24 2.00 14.59
C SER A 273 -1.51 2.40 15.87
N ILE A 274 -1.00 3.63 15.96
CA ILE A 274 -0.31 4.18 17.13
C ILE A 274 -1.29 4.54 18.24
N PHE A 275 -2.48 5.07 17.93
CA PHE A 275 -3.41 5.58 18.94
C PHE A 275 -4.54 4.63 19.31
N ILE A 276 -4.98 3.78 18.37
CA ILE A 276 -6.10 2.84 18.56
C ILE A 276 -5.56 1.44 18.86
N GLY A 277 -4.35 1.12 18.41
CA GLY A 277 -3.73 -0.20 18.57
C GLY A 277 -4.12 -1.17 17.46
N ASP A 278 -4.09 -2.46 17.76
CA ASP A 278 -4.25 -3.51 16.77
C ASP A 278 -5.70 -3.93 16.59
N TRP A 279 -6.26 -3.67 15.41
CA TRP A 279 -7.57 -4.20 15.03
C TRP A 279 -7.62 -5.73 15.03
N ILE A 280 -6.49 -6.42 14.84
CA ILE A 280 -6.44 -7.88 14.85
C ILE A 280 -6.73 -8.43 16.25
N PHE A 281 -6.37 -7.73 17.32
CA PHE A 281 -6.72 -8.17 18.68
C PHE A 281 -8.13 -7.76 19.09
N LEU A 282 -8.70 -6.72 18.46
CA LEU A 282 -10.13 -6.49 18.56
C LEU A 282 -10.95 -7.57 17.85
N VAL A 283 -10.34 -8.50 17.08
CA VAL A 283 -11.04 -9.59 16.38
C VAL A 283 -11.45 -10.72 17.31
N PHE A 284 -10.66 -11.00 18.34
CA PHE A 284 -10.86 -12.15 19.22
C PHE A 284 -11.49 -11.69 20.54
N HIS A 285 -12.71 -12.16 20.80
CA HIS A 285 -13.38 -12.08 22.10
C HIS A 285 -13.50 -13.48 22.72
#